data_AF-A0A4Y6QZP2-F1
#
_entry.id   AF-A0A4Y6QZP2-F1
#
_cell.length_a   1.000
_cell.length_b   1.000
_cell.length_c   1.000
_cell.angle_alpha   90.00
_cell.angle_beta   90.00
_cell.angle_gamma   90.00
#
_symmetry.space_group_name_H-M   'P 1'
#
loop_
_entity.id
_entity.type
_entity.pdbx_description
1 polymer ?
#
loop_
_entity_poly.entity_id
_entity_poly.type
_entity_poly.pdbx_seq_one_letter_code
_entity_poly.pdbx_strand_id
1 'polypeptide(L)'
;MSATIPKVEEAMANHIAADGFTPIGWQAYEIIYSILADPAPDLAEVKWRLRRCVAAHPGAPERALRDHLMVTSEMANANGQEGRD
;
A
#
# COMPACT_ATOMS: atom_id res chain seq x y z
N MET A 1 -9.46 1.19 30.06
CA MET A 1 -10.53 0.55 29.26
C MET A 1 -10.41 1.11 27.85
N SER A 2 -9.90 0.31 26.91
CA SER A 2 -9.65 0.72 25.52
C SER A 2 -10.94 1.19 24.87
N ALA A 3 -10.90 2.38 24.26
CA ALA A 3 -11.94 2.79 23.33
C ALA A 3 -11.81 1.93 22.06
N THR A 4 -12.72 0.97 21.92
CA THR A 4 -12.96 0.24 20.67
C THR A 4 -13.15 1.25 19.55
N ILE A 5 -12.46 1.10 18.42
CA ILE A 5 -12.61 1.94 17.23
C ILE A 5 -13.72 1.31 16.37
N PRO A 6 -15.00 1.65 16.55
CA PRO A 6 -16.10 0.90 15.96
C PRO A 6 -16.25 1.22 14.45
N LYS A 7 -15.67 2.33 14.02
CA LYS A 7 -15.87 2.93 12.69
C LYS A 7 -15.05 2.28 11.58
N VAL A 8 -13.91 1.66 11.93
CA VAL A 8 -13.03 0.99 10.95
C VAL A 8 -13.57 -0.40 10.61
N GLU A 9 -14.08 -1.13 11.61
CA GLU A 9 -14.62 -2.47 11.41
C GLU A 9 -15.91 -2.44 10.58
N GLU A 10 -16.77 -1.43 10.79
CA GLU A 10 -18.00 -1.25 10.04
C GLU A 10 -17.74 -0.82 8.58
N ALA A 11 -16.74 0.05 8.34
CA ALA A 11 -16.29 0.42 7.00
C ALA A 11 -15.61 -0.76 6.27
N MET A 12 -14.78 -1.53 6.99
CA MET A 12 -14.13 -2.73 6.48
C MET A 12 -15.16 -3.80 6.10
N ALA A 13 -16.19 -4.03 6.93
CA ALA A 13 -17.25 -4.98 6.63
C ALA A 13 -18.06 -4.59 5.38
N ASN A 14 -18.39 -3.30 5.22
CA ASN A 14 -19.14 -2.81 4.07
C ASN A 14 -18.35 -2.89 2.75
N HIS A 15 -17.05 -2.64 2.78
CA HIS A 15 -16.21 -2.71 1.57
C HIS A 15 -15.77 -4.12 1.20
N ILE A 16 -15.51 -5.01 2.18
CA ILE A 16 -15.29 -6.44 1.92
C ILE A 16 -16.50 -7.03 1.18
N ALA A 17 -17.71 -6.64 1.57
CA ALA A 17 -18.94 -7.10 0.95
C ALA A 17 -19.23 -6.46 -0.42
N ALA A 18 -18.85 -5.20 -0.64
CA ALA A 18 -19.16 -4.47 -1.88
C ALA A 18 -18.12 -4.64 -2.99
N ASP A 19 -16.83 -4.69 -2.65
CA ASP A 19 -15.72 -4.68 -3.62
C ASP A 19 -15.07 -6.06 -3.79
N GLY A 20 -15.50 -7.08 -3.03
CA GLY A 20 -14.97 -8.43 -3.11
C GLY A 20 -13.56 -8.59 -2.54
N PHE A 21 -13.06 -7.60 -1.80
CA PHE A 21 -11.75 -7.65 -1.17
C PHE A 21 -11.75 -8.57 0.06
N THR A 22 -10.62 -9.26 0.26
CA THR A 22 -10.32 -9.87 1.55
C THR A 22 -9.97 -8.79 2.58
N PRO A 23 -10.02 -9.05 3.91
CA PRO A 23 -9.60 -8.06 4.92
C PRO A 23 -8.18 -7.52 4.67
N ILE A 24 -7.26 -8.38 4.21
CA ILE A 24 -5.90 -7.97 3.87
C ILE A 24 -5.86 -7.14 2.58
N GLY A 25 -6.69 -7.48 1.58
CA GLY A 25 -6.84 -6.68 0.37
C GLY A 25 -7.37 -5.29 0.67
N TRP A 26 -8.33 -5.17 1.60
CA TRP A 26 -8.85 -3.89 2.06
C TRP A 26 -7.76 -3.03 2.72
N GLN A 27 -7.02 -3.61 3.67
CA GLN A 27 -5.91 -2.90 4.31
C GLN A 27 -4.84 -2.46 3.31
N ALA A 28 -4.50 -3.33 2.35
CA ALA A 28 -3.55 -2.99 1.30
C ALA A 28 -4.08 -1.83 0.42
N TYR A 29 -5.37 -1.83 0.09
CA TYR A 29 -6.02 -0.75 -0.64
C TYR A 29 -5.92 0.58 0.13
N GLU A 30 -6.20 0.61 1.44
CA GLU A 30 -6.12 1.83 2.26
C GLU A 30 -4.69 2.38 2.33
N ILE A 31 -3.68 1.51 2.42
CA ILE A 31 -2.27 1.91 2.39
C ILE A 31 -1.92 2.51 1.02
N ILE A 32 -2.28 1.82 -0.07
CA ILE A 32 -2.05 2.30 -1.43
C ILE A 32 -2.70 3.67 -1.63
N TYR A 33 -3.96 3.81 -1.22
CA TYR A 33 -4.70 5.05 -1.34
C TYR A 33 -4.01 6.18 -0.56
N SER A 34 -3.60 5.92 0.68
CA SER A 34 -2.91 6.91 1.53
C SER A 34 -1.60 7.39 0.89
N ILE A 35 -0.78 6.46 0.38
CA ILE A 35 0.48 6.81 -0.31
C ILE A 35 0.19 7.66 -1.55
N LEU A 36 -0.79 7.27 -2.37
CA LEU A 36 -1.11 8.00 -3.60
C LEU A 36 -1.72 9.39 -3.34
N ALA A 37 -2.44 9.55 -2.23
CA ALA A 37 -3.07 10.80 -1.81
C ALA A 37 -2.10 11.79 -1.13
N ASP A 38 -0.96 11.32 -0.61
CA ASP A 38 0.01 12.14 0.13
C ASP A 38 0.53 13.33 -0.71
N PRO A 39 0.40 14.60 -0.31
CA PRO A 39 0.81 15.73 -1.14
C PRO A 39 2.33 15.93 -1.26
N ALA A 40 3.17 15.15 -0.58
CA ALA A 40 4.61 15.35 -0.57
C ALA A 40 5.23 15.26 -2.00
N PRO A 41 6.00 16.27 -2.43
CA PRO A 41 6.55 16.33 -3.79
C PRO A 41 7.60 15.24 -4.05
N ASP A 42 8.30 14.82 -3.00
CA ASP A 42 9.43 13.86 -3.06
C ASP A 42 8.96 12.42 -3.35
N LEU A 43 7.64 12.18 -3.32
CA LEU A 43 7.03 10.87 -3.56
C LEU A 43 6.68 10.61 -5.04
N ALA A 44 7.00 11.52 -5.96
CA ALA A 44 6.57 11.41 -7.36
C ALA A 44 6.98 10.07 -8.01
N GLU A 45 8.23 9.65 -7.83
CA GLU A 45 8.75 8.39 -8.37
C GLU A 45 8.15 7.17 -7.68
N VAL A 46 8.04 7.21 -6.34
CA VAL A 46 7.42 6.15 -5.53
C VAL A 46 5.97 5.92 -5.98
N LYS A 47 5.19 6.99 -6.13
CA LYS A 47 3.80 6.93 -6.60
C LYS A 47 3.69 6.43 -8.03
N TRP A 48 4.59 6.83 -8.91
CA TRP A 48 4.60 6.34 -10.29
C TRP A 48 4.81 4.82 -10.33
N ARG A 49 5.78 4.30 -9.56
CA ARG A 49 6.02 2.85 -9.43
C ARG A 49 4.81 2.14 -8.84
N LEU A 50 4.24 2.68 -7.76
CA LEU A 50 3.08 2.09 -7.11
C LEU A 50 1.88 1.96 -8.06
N ARG A 51 1.59 3.00 -8.85
CA ARG A 51 0.52 2.95 -9.86
C ARG A 51 0.75 1.85 -10.89
N ARG A 52 2.01 1.64 -11.30
CA ARG A 52 2.37 0.57 -12.23
C ARG A 52 2.15 -0.82 -11.62
N CYS A 53 2.48 -1.02 -10.34
CA CYS A 53 2.17 -2.26 -9.62
C CYS A 53 0.65 -2.50 -9.51
N VAL A 54 -0.13 -1.46 -9.21
CA VAL A 54 -1.60 -1.56 -9.17
C VAL A 54 -2.18 -1.96 -10.52
N ALA A 55 -1.70 -1.35 -11.61
CA ALA A 55 -2.14 -1.70 -12.96
C ALA A 55 -1.77 -3.15 -13.36
N ALA A 56 -0.67 -3.69 -12.83
CA ALA A 56 -0.24 -5.06 -13.08
C ALA A 56 -1.05 -6.12 -12.31
N HIS A 57 -1.72 -5.73 -11.21
CA HIS A 57 -2.52 -6.62 -10.36
C HIS A 57 -3.96 -6.10 -10.15
N PRO A 58 -4.81 -6.06 -11.20
CA PRO A 58 -6.18 -5.58 -11.07
C PRO A 58 -6.98 -6.43 -10.06
N GLY A 59 -7.63 -5.77 -9.10
CA GLY A 59 -8.43 -6.43 -8.07
C GLY A 59 -7.62 -7.17 -6.98
N ALA A 60 -6.29 -7.09 -7.01
CA ALA A 60 -5.42 -7.71 -6.01
C ALA A 60 -4.44 -6.68 -5.39
N PRO A 61 -4.95 -5.69 -4.62
CA PRO A 61 -4.15 -4.61 -4.02
C PRO A 61 -3.05 -5.14 -3.10
N GLU A 62 -3.26 -6.27 -2.42
CA GLU A 62 -2.26 -6.90 -1.57
C GLU A 62 -1.03 -7.40 -2.37
N ARG A 63 -1.24 -7.88 -3.60
CA ARG A 63 -0.14 -8.26 -4.49
C ARG A 63 0.58 -7.04 -5.04
N ALA A 64 -0.18 -6.02 -5.46
CA ALA A 64 0.40 -4.76 -5.92
C ALA A 64 1.28 -4.10 -4.85
N LEU A 65 0.80 -4.03 -3.60
CA LEU A 65 1.53 -3.46 -2.48
C LEU A 65 2.77 -4.28 -2.15
N ARG A 66 2.66 -5.62 -2.10
CA ARG A 66 3.80 -6.51 -1.85
C ARG A 66 4.92 -6.31 -2.87
N ASP A 67 4.59 -6.31 -4.16
CA ASP A 67 5.60 -6.14 -5.22
C ASP A 67 6.27 -4.77 -5.12
N HIS A 68 5.50 -3.71 -4.85
CA HIS A 68 6.04 -2.38 -4.64
C HIS A 68 7.00 -2.32 -3.44
N LEU A 69 6.65 -2.95 -2.32
CA LEU A 69 7.48 -3.00 -1.12
C LEU A 69 8.78 -3.80 -1.33
N MET A 70 8.72 -4.89 -2.10
CA MET A 70 9.91 -5.69 -2.41
C MET A 70 10.93 -4.86 -3.21
N VAL A 71 10.48 -4.21 -4.29
CA VAL A 71 11.32 -3.32 -5.11
C VAL A 71 11.88 -2.15 -4.28
N THR A 72 11.04 -1.54 -3.45
CA THR A 72 11.46 -0.41 -2.60
C THR A 72 12.51 -0.85 -1.57
N SER A 73 12.35 -2.05 -1.02
CA SER A 73 13.30 -2.62 -0.05
C SER A 73 14.64 -2.95 -0.69
N GLU A 74 14.64 -3.51 -1.91
CA GLU A 74 15.86 -3.75 -2.69
C GLU A 74 16.62 -2.46 -2.96
N MET A 75 15.93 -1.39 -3.34
CA MET A 75 16.53 -0.08 -3.57
C MET A 75 17.09 0.55 -2.29
N ALA A 76 16.33 0.49 -1.20
CA ALA A 76 16.78 1.00 0.09
C ALA A 76 18.05 0.27 0.58
N ASN A 77 18.10 -1.05 0.36
CA ASN A 77 19.26 -1.85 0.71
C ASN A 77 20.47 -1.57 -0.19
N ALA A 78 20.27 -1.40 -1.50
CA ALA A 78 21.35 -1.06 -2.43
C ALA A 78 21.99 0.29 -2.10
N ASN A 79 21.18 1.32 -1.81
CA ASN A 79 21.66 2.65 -1.43
C ASN A 79 22.42 2.64 -0.08
N GLY A 80 22.15 1.67 0.80
CA GLY A 80 22.83 1.52 2.08
C GLY A 80 24.21 0.85 2.00
N GLN A 81 24.55 0.22 0.87
CA GLN A 81 25.83 -0.48 0.67
C GLN A 81 26.92 0.40 0.06
N GLU A 82 26.58 1.50 -0.61
CA GLU A 82 27.55 2.42 -1.24
C GLU A 82 28.33 3.31 -0.25
N GLY A 83 28.00 3.27 1.05
CA GLY A 83 28.66 4.04 2.11
C GLY A 83 29.62 3.25 3.00
N ARG A 84 29.99 2.02 2.63
CA ARG A 84 30.87 1.13 3.40
C ARG A 84 32.05 0.64 2.56
N ASP A 85 32.91 1.54 2.10
CA ASP A 85 34.25 1.23 1.59
C ASP A 85 35.25 2.29 2.05
#